data_AF-A0A258CYS6-F1
#
_entry.id   AF-A0A258CYS6-F1
#
_cell.length_a   1.000
_cell.length_b   1.000
_cell.length_c   1.000
_cell.angle_alpha   90.00
_cell.angle_beta   90.00
_cell.angle_gamma   90.00
#
_symmetry.space_group_name_H-M   'P 1'
#
loop_
_entity.id
_entity.type
_entity.pdbx_description
1 polymer ?
#
loop_
_entity_poly.entity_id
_entity_poly.type
_entity_poly.pdbx_seq_one_letter_code
_entity_poly.pdbx_strand_id
1 'polypeptide(L)'
;MTKRTIFADAEQAEVLDFDAISLNAREGDENLIGDAIGYPSHWAKFAVSIQSPTVARVSQGRYYVFDKAYDLDAVEDIDLTSYLPIGSTDSRYIAIIARGVTETINAMRMVEVDAETGETVQQSLPKTERRRAFFSIQAAVPAVTPVKPTITPGDCVVCFLLVSPEGITAIEASNTHRVKTLYEVDGRLTILEGLMEVLFQS
;
A
#
# COMPACT_ATOMS: atom_id res chain seq x y z
N MET A 1 17.68 2.99 -11.13
CA MET A 1 18.97 3.04 -10.39
C MET A 1 19.89 4.08 -11.01
N THR A 2 20.12 5.19 -10.32
CA THR A 2 20.90 6.35 -10.83
C THR A 2 22.34 6.41 -10.28
N LYS A 3 22.60 5.75 -9.13
CA LYS A 3 23.91 5.67 -8.49
C LYS A 3 24.35 4.22 -8.40
N ARG A 4 25.66 3.98 -8.47
CA ARG A 4 26.29 2.66 -8.33
C ARG A 4 27.51 2.76 -7.42
N THR A 5 27.54 1.97 -6.35
CA THR A 5 28.74 1.76 -5.53
C THR A 5 29.71 0.87 -6.30
N ILE A 6 30.98 1.27 -6.40
CA ILE A 6 32.02 0.57 -7.17
C ILE A 6 33.12 0.19 -6.19
N PHE A 7 33.62 -1.04 -6.29
CA PHE A 7 34.77 -1.52 -5.55
C PHE A 7 35.94 -1.71 -6.50
N ALA A 8 37.13 -1.25 -6.11
CA ALA A 8 38.37 -1.48 -6.82
C ALA A 8 39.04 -2.81 -6.41
N ASP A 9 39.93 -3.32 -7.27
CA ASP A 9 40.72 -4.50 -6.93
C ASP A 9 41.70 -4.16 -5.79
N ALA A 10 41.77 -5.02 -4.77
CA ALA A 10 42.49 -4.84 -3.51
C ALA A 10 42.01 -3.71 -2.55
N GLU A 11 40.77 -3.22 -2.70
CA GLU A 11 40.15 -2.29 -1.75
C GLU A 11 39.57 -3.03 -0.51
N GLN A 12 39.73 -2.45 0.68
CA GLN A 12 39.08 -2.93 1.90
C GLN A 12 37.70 -2.28 2.04
N ALA A 13 36.64 -3.07 1.87
CA ALA A 13 35.27 -2.58 2.03
C ALA A 13 34.94 -2.27 3.50
N GLU A 14 34.37 -1.11 3.74
CA GLU A 14 33.83 -0.70 5.03
C GLU A 14 32.34 -1.08 5.16
N VAL A 15 31.85 -1.12 6.40
CA VAL A 15 30.43 -1.43 6.66
C VAL A 15 29.49 -0.44 5.96
N LEU A 16 29.91 0.83 5.86
CA LEU A 16 29.15 1.89 5.20
C LEU A 16 28.99 1.65 3.69
N ASP A 17 29.92 0.95 3.04
CA ASP A 17 29.83 0.65 1.60
C ASP A 17 28.67 -0.29 1.30
N PHE A 18 28.44 -1.28 2.17
CA PHE A 18 27.34 -2.24 2.04
C PHE A 18 25.98 -1.57 2.27
N ASP A 19 25.91 -0.62 3.19
CA ASP A 19 24.70 0.19 3.41
C ASP A 19 24.41 1.08 2.19
N ALA A 20 25.46 1.72 1.64
CA ALA A 20 25.36 2.57 0.46
C ALA A 20 24.84 1.82 -0.77
N ILE A 21 25.20 0.54 -0.98
CA ILE A 21 24.65 -0.28 -2.07
C ILE A 21 23.12 -0.32 -1.99
N SER A 22 22.58 -0.59 -0.81
CA SER A 22 21.14 -0.78 -0.60
C SER A 22 20.39 0.55 -0.67
N LEU A 23 20.95 1.61 -0.10
CA LEU A 23 20.38 2.96 -0.17
C LEU A 23 20.34 3.49 -1.60
N ASN A 24 21.41 3.33 -2.37
CA ASN A 24 21.48 3.78 -3.76
C ASN A 24 20.49 3.03 -4.66
N ALA A 25 20.28 1.73 -4.42
CA ALA A 25 19.27 0.96 -5.13
C ALA A 25 17.86 1.49 -4.83
N ARG A 26 17.54 1.68 -3.54
CA ARG A 26 16.25 2.20 -3.08
C ARG A 26 15.95 3.59 -3.63
N GLU A 27 16.89 4.53 -3.55
CA GLU A 27 16.74 5.88 -4.11
C GLU A 27 16.44 5.82 -5.62
N GLY A 28 17.06 4.87 -6.33
CA GLY A 28 16.80 4.64 -7.74
C GLY A 28 15.35 4.25 -8.05
N ASP A 29 14.74 3.41 -7.20
CA ASP A 29 13.35 2.99 -7.35
C ASP A 29 12.38 4.10 -6.93
N GLU A 30 12.70 4.83 -5.86
CA GLU A 30 11.91 5.97 -5.38
C GLU A 30 11.86 7.11 -6.41
N ASN A 31 12.99 7.43 -7.04
CA ASN A 31 13.03 8.40 -8.14
C ASN A 31 12.15 7.94 -9.32
N LEU A 32 12.24 6.66 -9.70
CA LEU A 32 11.40 6.12 -10.79
C LEU A 32 9.91 6.23 -10.45
N ILE A 33 9.52 5.90 -9.22
CA ILE A 33 8.13 5.99 -8.78
C ILE A 33 7.68 7.46 -8.71
N GLY A 34 8.49 8.33 -8.10
CA GLY A 34 8.20 9.75 -7.95
C GLY A 34 8.03 10.45 -9.30
N ASP A 35 8.90 10.15 -10.26
CA ASP A 35 8.91 10.80 -11.58
C ASP A 35 7.87 10.20 -12.54
N ALA A 36 7.66 8.88 -12.52
CA ALA A 36 6.78 8.21 -13.49
C ALA A 36 5.34 8.05 -13.00
N ILE A 37 5.12 7.95 -11.69
CA ILE A 37 3.80 7.69 -11.09
C ILE A 37 3.37 8.89 -10.25
N GLY A 38 4.20 9.35 -9.32
CA GLY A 38 4.07 10.61 -8.57
C GLY A 38 2.74 10.85 -7.86
N TYR A 39 1.92 9.82 -7.63
CA TYR A 39 0.58 9.98 -7.08
C TYR A 39 0.62 10.42 -5.62
N PRO A 40 -0.18 11.41 -5.18
CA PRO A 40 -0.23 11.79 -3.77
C PRO A 40 -0.61 10.62 -2.84
N SER A 41 -1.54 9.77 -3.29
CA SER A 41 -2.04 8.63 -2.51
C SER A 41 -2.91 7.71 -3.37
N HIS A 42 -2.38 6.59 -3.86
CA HIS A 42 -3.07 5.68 -4.80
C HIS A 42 -2.78 4.21 -4.50
N TRP A 43 -3.61 3.30 -5.00
CA TRP A 43 -3.44 1.86 -4.83
C TRP A 43 -3.41 1.11 -6.17
N ALA A 44 -2.73 -0.03 -6.21
CA ALA A 44 -2.72 -0.95 -7.33
C ALA A 44 -2.95 -2.39 -6.88
N LYS A 45 -3.71 -3.15 -7.68
CA LYS A 45 -3.97 -4.60 -7.52
C LYS A 45 -4.70 -5.04 -6.24
N PHE A 46 -5.01 -4.14 -5.31
CA PHE A 46 -5.94 -4.47 -4.23
C PHE A 46 -7.32 -4.81 -4.78
N ALA A 47 -7.86 -5.92 -4.29
CA ALA A 47 -9.25 -6.33 -4.47
C ALA A 47 -9.80 -6.70 -3.09
N VAL A 48 -11.04 -6.31 -2.83
CA VAL A 48 -11.71 -6.59 -1.56
C VAL A 48 -12.84 -7.58 -1.81
N SER A 49 -12.91 -8.61 -0.99
CA SER A 49 -13.85 -9.73 -1.10
C SER A 49 -14.47 -10.05 0.26
N ILE A 50 -15.66 -10.65 0.27
CA ILE A 50 -16.33 -11.09 1.50
C ILE A 50 -15.85 -12.50 1.81
N GLN A 51 -15.23 -12.70 2.96
CA GLN A 51 -14.84 -14.03 3.44
C GLN A 51 -15.87 -14.60 4.41
N SER A 52 -16.45 -13.73 5.24
CA SER A 52 -17.58 -14.04 6.11
C SER A 52 -18.43 -12.78 6.29
N PRO A 53 -19.63 -12.85 6.91
CA PRO A 53 -20.47 -11.68 7.12
C PRO A 53 -19.78 -10.54 7.88
N THR A 54 -18.77 -10.83 8.70
CA THR A 54 -18.02 -9.84 9.48
C THR A 54 -16.57 -9.66 9.06
N VAL A 55 -16.08 -10.43 8.08
CA VAL A 55 -14.67 -10.38 7.65
C VAL A 55 -14.58 -10.06 6.17
N ALA A 56 -13.96 -8.91 5.89
CA ALA A 56 -13.57 -8.51 4.54
C ALA A 56 -12.11 -8.88 4.30
N ARG A 57 -11.81 -9.53 3.17
CA ARG A 57 -10.46 -9.91 2.78
C ARG A 57 -9.94 -8.98 1.69
N VAL A 58 -8.77 -8.39 1.93
CA VAL A 58 -8.02 -7.60 0.95
C VAL A 58 -6.93 -8.45 0.32
N SER A 59 -6.87 -8.49 -1.01
CA SER A 59 -5.83 -9.21 -1.75
C SER A 59 -4.49 -8.51 -1.67
N GLN A 60 -3.42 -9.25 -1.99
CA GLN A 60 -2.09 -8.68 -2.20
C GLN A 60 -2.13 -7.53 -3.21
N GLY A 61 -1.26 -6.55 -3.03
CA GLY A 61 -1.18 -5.37 -3.88
C GLY A 61 -0.21 -4.33 -3.34
N ARG A 62 -0.33 -3.11 -3.84
CA ARG A 62 0.58 -2.01 -3.52
C ARG A 62 -0.16 -0.73 -3.22
N TYR A 63 0.36 -0.02 -2.23
CA TYR A 63 -0.01 1.34 -1.91
C TYR A 63 1.13 2.28 -2.32
N TYR A 64 0.81 3.36 -3.02
CA TYR A 64 1.73 4.37 -3.53
C TYR A 64 1.45 5.72 -2.90
N VAL A 65 2.49 6.38 -2.42
CA VAL A 65 2.43 7.72 -1.82
C VAL A 65 3.66 8.48 -2.24
N PHE A 66 3.46 9.48 -3.09
CA PHE A 66 4.51 10.26 -3.72
C PHE A 66 5.54 9.34 -4.42
N ASP A 67 6.74 9.25 -3.85
CA ASP A 67 7.90 8.49 -4.31
C ASP A 67 7.97 7.07 -3.71
N LYS A 68 7.08 6.71 -2.80
CA LYS A 68 7.17 5.47 -2.03
C LYS A 68 6.11 4.45 -2.43
N ALA A 69 6.55 3.19 -2.50
CA ALA A 69 5.67 2.03 -2.56
C ALA A 69 5.68 1.26 -1.23
N TYR A 70 4.51 0.77 -0.84
CA TYR A 70 4.27 -0.10 0.31
C TYR A 70 3.58 -1.36 -0.19
N ASP A 71 4.20 -2.51 0.06
CA ASP A 71 3.70 -3.80 -0.43
C ASP A 71 2.80 -4.47 0.63
N LEU A 72 1.77 -5.15 0.15
CA LEU A 72 1.05 -6.15 0.92
C LEU A 72 1.32 -7.53 0.28
N ASP A 73 2.26 -8.27 0.88
CA ASP A 73 2.75 -9.54 0.31
C ASP A 73 1.84 -10.75 0.61
N ALA A 74 0.86 -10.60 1.51
CA ALA A 74 -0.11 -11.65 1.84
C ALA A 74 -1.52 -11.05 1.93
N VAL A 75 -2.55 -11.86 1.74
CA VAL A 75 -3.92 -11.40 1.96
C VAL A 75 -4.10 -10.91 3.40
N GLU A 76 -4.89 -9.86 3.60
CA GLU A 76 -5.17 -9.30 4.92
C GLU A 76 -6.68 -9.37 5.20
N ASP A 77 -7.04 -10.00 6.32
CA ASP A 77 -8.41 -10.15 6.77
C ASP A 77 -8.74 -9.01 7.75
N ILE A 78 -9.76 -8.24 7.44
CA ILE A 78 -10.23 -7.09 8.21
C ILE A 78 -11.51 -7.50 8.94
N ASP A 79 -11.45 -7.54 10.26
CA ASP A 79 -12.61 -7.82 11.11
C ASP A 79 -13.46 -6.55 11.30
N LEU A 80 -14.73 -6.66 10.94
CA LEU A 80 -15.73 -5.59 11.00
C LEU A 80 -16.75 -5.79 12.13
N THR A 81 -16.58 -6.79 12.98
CA THR A 81 -17.54 -7.16 14.03
C THR A 81 -17.87 -5.97 14.95
N SER A 82 -16.87 -5.18 15.34
CA SER A 82 -17.05 -3.98 16.17
C SER A 82 -17.70 -2.80 15.44
N TYR A 83 -17.82 -2.88 14.11
CA TYR A 83 -18.37 -1.83 13.28
C TYR A 83 -19.80 -2.12 12.83
N LEU A 84 -20.37 -3.29 13.08
CA LEU A 84 -21.75 -3.56 12.70
C LEU A 84 -22.74 -2.63 13.44
N PRO A 85 -23.78 -2.11 12.76
CA PRO A 85 -24.86 -1.39 13.41
C PRO A 85 -25.60 -2.27 14.43
N ILE A 86 -26.06 -1.65 15.52
CA ILE A 86 -26.86 -2.34 16.56
C ILE A 86 -28.35 -2.34 16.20
N GLY A 87 -28.84 -1.28 15.56
CA GLY A 87 -30.23 -1.14 15.14
C GLY A 87 -30.57 -2.04 13.96
N SER A 88 -31.63 -2.85 14.06
CA SER A 88 -32.01 -3.86 13.07
C SER A 88 -32.32 -3.30 11.67
N THR A 89 -32.70 -2.02 11.59
CA THR A 89 -33.00 -1.31 10.34
C THR A 89 -31.86 -0.41 9.86
N ASP A 90 -30.83 -0.24 10.67
CA ASP A 90 -29.75 0.68 10.37
C ASP A 90 -28.67 -0.01 9.56
N SER A 91 -28.11 0.73 8.60
CA SER A 91 -26.92 0.31 7.87
C SER A 91 -25.85 1.39 8.04
N ARG A 92 -24.59 1.07 7.73
CA ARG A 92 -23.53 2.08 7.69
C ARG A 92 -22.54 1.79 6.57
N TYR A 93 -21.95 2.86 6.05
CA TYR A 93 -20.78 2.74 5.19
C TYR A 93 -19.50 2.73 6.02
N ILE A 94 -18.56 1.88 5.59
CA ILE A 94 -17.21 1.77 6.12
C ILE A 94 -16.24 2.00 4.97
N ALA A 95 -15.28 2.89 5.14
CA ALA A 95 -14.17 3.06 4.21
C ALA A 95 -12.96 2.26 4.69
N ILE A 96 -12.38 1.48 3.77
CA ILE A 96 -11.09 0.82 3.96
C ILE A 96 -10.01 1.71 3.34
N ILE A 97 -9.13 2.24 4.17
CA ILE A 97 -8.11 3.22 3.79
C ILE A 97 -6.74 2.56 3.89
N ALA A 98 -6.00 2.53 2.78
CA ALA A 98 -4.63 2.05 2.73
C ALA A 98 -3.68 3.05 3.40
N ARG A 99 -2.75 2.52 4.18
CA ARG A 99 -1.70 3.25 4.89
C ARG A 99 -0.38 2.52 4.71
N GLY A 100 0.72 3.25 4.87
CA GLY A 100 2.07 2.72 4.76
C GLY A 100 2.78 2.78 6.11
N VAL A 101 3.47 1.71 6.47
CA VAL A 101 4.39 1.66 7.61
C VAL A 101 5.72 1.12 7.17
N THR A 102 6.80 1.63 7.77
CA THR A 102 8.13 1.06 7.63
C THR A 102 8.40 0.21 8.87
N GLU A 103 8.70 -1.06 8.68
CA GLU A 103 8.98 -2.03 9.74
C GLU A 103 10.42 -2.51 9.63
N THR A 104 11.09 -2.63 10.77
CA THR A 104 12.42 -3.23 10.86
C THR A 104 12.29 -4.67 11.36
N ILE A 105 12.70 -5.62 10.52
CA ILE A 105 12.70 -7.04 10.81
C ILE A 105 14.08 -7.41 11.38
N ASN A 106 14.06 -7.88 12.62
CA ASN A 106 15.25 -8.36 13.31
C ASN A 106 15.50 -9.84 13.01
N ALA A 107 16.76 -10.26 13.04
CA ALA A 107 17.15 -11.65 12.97
C ALA A 107 18.25 -11.95 13.98
N MET A 108 18.21 -13.16 14.55
CA MET A 108 19.26 -13.63 15.45
C MET A 108 20.54 -13.89 14.67
N ARG A 109 21.64 -13.28 15.10
CA ARG A 109 22.98 -13.47 14.52
C ARG A 109 24.00 -13.70 15.62
N MET A 110 25.00 -14.51 15.30
CA MET A 110 26.18 -14.62 16.15
C MET A 110 27.01 -13.35 15.96
N VAL A 111 27.27 -12.66 17.06
CA VAL A 111 28.09 -11.45 17.10
C VAL A 111 29.30 -11.78 17.96
N GLU A 112 30.48 -11.52 17.42
CA GLU A 112 31.72 -11.64 18.17
C GLU A 112 31.77 -10.57 19.26
N VAL A 113 31.96 -11.00 20.51
CA VAL A 113 32.01 -10.13 21.68
C VAL A 113 33.42 -9.97 22.22
N ASP A 114 34.33 -10.88 21.86
CA ASP A 114 35.74 -10.85 22.22
C ASP A 114 36.61 -11.25 21.02
N ALA A 115 37.41 -10.29 20.56
CA ALA A 115 38.28 -10.44 19.40
C ALA A 115 39.54 -11.30 19.66
N GLU A 116 39.89 -11.52 20.92
CA GLU A 116 41.09 -12.27 21.31
C GLU A 116 40.77 -13.77 21.47
N THR A 117 39.57 -14.08 21.98
CA THR A 117 39.09 -15.47 22.15
C THR A 117 38.20 -15.96 21.01
N GLY A 118 37.67 -15.05 20.18
CA GLY A 118 36.69 -15.36 19.15
C GLY A 118 35.33 -15.77 19.73
N GLU A 119 35.04 -15.40 20.98
CA GLU A 119 33.76 -15.71 21.60
C GLU A 119 32.62 -14.99 20.87
N THR A 120 31.58 -15.74 20.54
CA THR A 120 30.39 -15.19 19.87
C THR A 120 29.15 -15.40 20.71
N VAL A 121 28.31 -14.38 20.79
CA VAL A 121 27.01 -14.43 21.47
C VAL A 121 25.91 -14.19 20.45
N GLN A 122 24.81 -14.93 20.60
CA GLN A 122 23.64 -14.72 19.77
C GLN A 122 22.90 -13.44 20.18
N GLN A 123 22.76 -12.50 19.25
CA GLN A 123 22.07 -11.24 19.46
C GLN A 123 21.01 -11.01 18.39
N SER A 124 19.91 -10.35 18.76
CA SER A 124 18.88 -9.93 17.83
C SER A 124 19.29 -8.62 17.18
N LEU A 125 19.51 -8.62 15.85
CA LEU A 125 19.95 -7.45 15.11
C LEU A 125 18.98 -7.09 13.98
N PRO A 126 18.78 -5.80 13.68
CA PRO A 126 17.99 -5.36 12.53
C PRO A 126 18.66 -5.83 11.24
N LYS A 127 17.88 -6.50 10.37
CA LYS A 127 18.38 -7.08 9.12
C LYS A 127 17.64 -6.67 7.88
N THR A 128 16.40 -6.24 8.00
CA THR A 128 15.61 -5.84 6.84
C THR A 128 14.71 -4.70 7.24
N GLU A 129 14.72 -3.64 6.45
CA GLU A 129 13.67 -2.63 6.51
C GLU A 129 12.65 -2.94 5.42
N ARG A 130 11.37 -3.03 5.79
CA ARG A 130 10.27 -3.35 4.88
C ARG A 130 9.22 -2.26 4.93
N ARG A 131 8.79 -1.80 3.75
CA ARG A 131 7.61 -0.94 3.62
C ARG A 131 6.38 -1.79 3.41
N ARG A 132 5.54 -1.87 4.43
CA ARG A 132 4.32 -2.66 4.43
C ARG A 132 3.10 -1.77 4.29
N ALA A 133 2.15 -2.17 3.46
CA ALA A 133 0.82 -1.59 3.44
C ALA A 133 -0.06 -2.24 4.52
N PHE A 134 -0.85 -1.43 5.20
CA PHE A 134 -1.85 -1.87 6.17
C PHE A 134 -3.14 -1.06 5.98
N PHE A 135 -4.23 -1.52 6.59
CA PHE A 135 -5.53 -0.89 6.41
C PHE A 135 -6.06 -0.26 7.70
N SER A 136 -6.51 0.99 7.57
CA SER A 136 -7.25 1.70 8.61
C SER A 136 -8.73 1.76 8.22
N ILE A 137 -9.59 1.66 9.23
CA ILE A 137 -11.04 1.65 9.04
C ILE A 137 -11.60 3.01 9.46
N GLN A 138 -12.38 3.62 8.58
CA GLN A 138 -13.15 4.81 8.91
C GLN A 138 -14.63 4.54 8.66
N ALA A 139 -15.44 4.60 9.71
CA ALA A 139 -16.84 4.24 9.63
C ALA A 139 -17.77 5.45 9.77
N ALA A 140 -18.82 5.50 8.94
CA ALA A 140 -19.84 6.53 9.01
C ALA A 140 -20.82 6.29 10.17
N VAL A 141 -21.66 7.29 10.44
CA VAL A 141 -22.77 7.18 11.39
C VAL A 141 -23.82 6.19 10.85
N PRO A 142 -24.28 5.21 11.64
CA PRO A 142 -25.36 4.31 11.24
C PRO A 142 -26.67 5.07 11.00
N ALA A 143 -27.39 4.70 9.94
CA ALA A 143 -28.70 5.26 9.60
C ALA A 143 -29.47 4.32 8.67
N VAL A 144 -30.80 4.50 8.59
CA VAL A 144 -31.67 3.79 7.63
C VAL A 144 -31.27 4.09 6.18
N THR A 145 -30.83 5.31 5.89
CA THR A 145 -30.25 5.70 4.59
C THR A 145 -28.81 6.14 4.83
N PRO A 146 -27.85 5.22 4.82
CA PRO A 146 -26.48 5.52 5.19
C PRO A 146 -25.80 6.36 4.11
N VAL A 147 -24.93 7.27 4.57
CA VAL A 147 -24.08 8.10 3.71
C VAL A 147 -22.62 7.64 3.89
N LYS A 148 -21.84 7.72 2.81
CA LYS A 148 -20.40 7.41 2.85
C LYS A 148 -19.66 8.36 3.81
N PRO A 149 -18.64 7.88 4.53
CA PRO A 149 -17.86 8.74 5.41
C PRO A 149 -17.08 9.77 4.60
N THR A 150 -16.91 10.98 5.14
CA THR A 150 -16.06 12.02 4.55
C THR A 150 -14.60 11.63 4.68
N ILE A 151 -13.90 11.56 3.55
CA ILE A 151 -12.50 11.13 3.50
C ILE A 151 -11.58 12.34 3.59
N THR A 152 -10.55 12.25 4.43
CA THR A 152 -9.55 13.31 4.57
C THR A 152 -8.76 13.44 3.27
N PRO A 153 -8.50 14.67 2.77
CA PRO A 153 -7.64 14.85 1.60
C PRO A 153 -6.27 14.17 1.81
N GLY A 154 -5.86 13.38 0.82
CA GLY A 154 -4.61 12.59 0.88
C GLY A 154 -4.78 11.14 1.36
N ASP A 155 -5.97 10.75 1.82
CA ASP A 155 -6.23 9.36 2.20
C ASP A 155 -6.59 8.50 0.98
N CYS A 156 -5.95 7.33 0.87
CA CYS A 156 -6.19 6.38 -0.21
C CYS A 156 -7.27 5.37 0.18
N VAL A 157 -8.49 5.62 -0.27
CA VAL A 157 -9.58 4.66 -0.12
C VAL A 157 -9.46 3.54 -1.14
N VAL A 158 -9.46 2.31 -0.66
CA VAL A 158 -9.50 1.09 -1.48
C VAL A 158 -10.94 0.74 -1.85
N CYS A 159 -11.83 0.71 -0.86
CA CYS A 159 -13.25 0.46 -1.08
C CYS A 159 -14.12 1.08 0.01
N PHE A 160 -15.41 1.21 -0.31
CA PHE A 160 -16.48 1.41 0.65
C PHE A 160 -17.26 0.10 0.82
N LEU A 161 -17.51 -0.29 2.06
CA LEU A 161 -18.31 -1.44 2.43
C LEU A 161 -19.61 -0.94 3.02
N LEU A 162 -20.73 -1.45 2.52
CA LEU A 162 -22.03 -1.27 3.17
C LEU A 162 -22.24 -2.45 4.12
N VAL A 163 -22.47 -2.16 5.39
CA VAL A 163 -22.74 -3.19 6.40
C VAL A 163 -24.08 -2.95 7.08
N SER A 164 -24.78 -4.05 7.35
CA SER A 164 -26.00 -4.14 8.16
C SER A 164 -25.69 -4.95 9.43
N PRO A 165 -26.63 -5.10 10.39
CA PRO A 165 -26.44 -5.94 11.57
C PRO A 165 -26.17 -7.42 11.24
N GLU A 166 -26.60 -7.87 10.05
CA GLU A 166 -26.39 -9.23 9.56
C GLU A 166 -24.99 -9.41 8.94
N GLY A 167 -24.32 -8.33 8.58
CA GLY A 167 -22.97 -8.33 8.04
C GLY A 167 -22.78 -7.46 6.80
N ILE A 168 -21.75 -7.75 6.02
CA ILE A 168 -21.41 -7.02 4.80
C ILE A 168 -22.46 -7.27 3.72
N THR A 169 -23.12 -6.21 3.26
CA THR A 169 -24.17 -6.24 2.24
C THR A 169 -23.64 -5.91 0.85
N ALA A 170 -22.70 -4.97 0.74
CA ALA A 170 -22.12 -4.58 -0.56
C ALA A 170 -20.66 -4.13 -0.44
N ILE A 171 -19.91 -4.32 -1.53
CA ILE A 171 -18.55 -3.83 -1.71
C ILE A 171 -18.52 -2.89 -2.91
N GLU A 172 -18.06 -1.67 -2.68
CA GLU A 172 -17.86 -0.67 -3.72
C GLU A 172 -16.38 -0.27 -3.79
N ALA A 173 -15.67 -0.78 -4.80
CA ALA A 173 -14.27 -0.41 -5.02
C ALA A 173 -14.15 1.08 -5.37
N SER A 174 -13.20 1.77 -4.74
CA SER A 174 -12.93 3.18 -5.00
C SER A 174 -11.93 3.32 -6.15
N ASN A 175 -12.44 3.43 -7.37
CA ASN A 175 -11.62 3.59 -8.57
C ASN A 175 -10.93 4.96 -8.67
N THR A 176 -11.31 5.93 -7.83
CA THR A 176 -10.73 7.27 -7.81
C THR A 176 -9.24 7.24 -7.49
N HIS A 177 -8.84 6.47 -6.47
CA HIS A 177 -7.45 6.33 -6.03
C HIS A 177 -6.71 5.16 -6.71
N ARG A 178 -7.33 4.51 -7.71
CA ARG A 178 -6.68 3.41 -8.40
C ARG A 178 -5.61 3.94 -9.35
N VAL A 179 -4.40 3.40 -9.23
CA VAL A 179 -3.33 3.56 -10.23
C VAL A 179 -3.84 2.99 -11.56
N LYS A 180 -3.89 3.84 -12.58
CA LYS A 180 -4.25 3.44 -13.95
C LYS A 180 -2.98 3.11 -14.70
N THR A 181 -3.03 2.10 -15.55
CA THR A 181 -1.88 1.80 -16.42
C THR A 181 -1.79 2.84 -17.53
N LEU A 182 -0.58 3.08 -18.05
CA LEU A 182 -0.40 3.95 -19.22
C LEU A 182 -1.23 3.48 -20.42
N TYR A 183 -1.37 2.16 -20.59
CA TYR A 183 -2.24 1.57 -21.61
C TYR A 183 -3.72 1.97 -21.44
N GLU A 184 -4.23 1.99 -20.22
CA GLU A 184 -5.60 2.45 -19.95
C GLU A 184 -5.76 3.95 -20.22
N VAL A 185 -4.76 4.75 -19.87
CA VAL A 185 -4.77 6.20 -20.11
C VAL A 185 -4.73 6.49 -21.62
N ASP A 186 -3.86 5.81 -22.36
CA ASP A 186 -3.71 5.94 -23.81
C ASP A 186 -4.99 5.54 -24.57
N GLY A 187 -5.61 4.42 -24.17
CA GLY A 187 -6.90 4.01 -24.73
C GLY A 187 -8.01 5.04 -24.48
N ARG A 188 -8.03 5.68 -23.31
CA ARG A 188 -8.99 6.76 -23.01
C ARG A 188 -8.72 8.02 -23.84
N LEU A 189 -7.45 8.36 -24.07
CA LEU A 189 -7.06 9.50 -24.89
C LEU A 189 -7.46 9.27 -26.35
N THR A 190 -7.16 8.11 -26.91
CA THR A 190 -7.51 7.72 -28.28
C THR A 190 -9.02 7.87 -28.54
N ILE A 191 -9.86 7.41 -27.60
CA ILE A 191 -11.32 7.55 -27.70
C ILE A 191 -11.72 9.03 -27.71
N LEU A 192 -11.11 9.84 -26.84
CA LEU A 192 -11.44 11.25 -26.70
C LEU A 192 -11.04 12.05 -27.95
N GLU A 193 -9.87 11.74 -28.53
CA GLU A 193 -9.38 12.32 -29.79
C GLU A 193 -10.31 11.96 -30.96
N GLY A 194 -10.72 10.70 -31.08
CA GLY A 194 -11.68 10.29 -32.11
C GLY A 194 -13.04 11.00 -31.99
N LEU A 195 -13.53 11.21 -30.76
CA LEU A 195 -14.78 11.96 -30.53
C LEU A 195 -14.63 13.45 -30.90
N MET A 196 -13.48 14.06 -30.63
CA MET A 196 -13.21 15.44 -31.02
C MET A 196 -13.17 15.59 -32.54
N GLU A 197 -12.53 14.66 -33.26
CA GLU A 197 -12.46 14.71 -34.72
C GLU A 197 -13.85 14.71 -35.36
N VAL A 198 -14.76 13.87 -34.86
CA VAL A 198 -16.17 13.83 -35.32
C VAL A 198 -16.89 15.15 -35.03
N LEU A 199 -16.67 15.74 -33.85
CA LEU A 199 -17.32 16.98 -33.43
C LEU A 199 -16.87 18.21 -34.25
N PHE A 200 -15.61 18.24 -34.69
CA PHE A 200 -15.07 19.37 -35.47
C PHE A 200 -15.21 19.21 -36.99
N GLN A 201 -15.66 18.05 -37.48
CA GLN A 201 -16.00 17.83 -38.89
C GLN A 201 -17.49 18.07 -39.23
N SER A 202 -18.33 18.39 -38.23
CA SER A 202 -19.73 18.83 -38.40
C SER A 202 -19.87 20.34 -38.30
#